data_AF-A0A250WRP0-F1
#
_entry.id   AF-A0A250WRP0-F1
#
_cell.length_a   1.000
_cell.length_b   1.000
_cell.length_c   1.000
_cell.angle_alpha   90.00
_cell.angle_beta   90.00
_cell.angle_gamma   90.00
#
_symmetry.space_group_name_H-M   'P 1'
#
loop_
_entity.id
_entity.type
_entity.pdbx_description
1 polymer ?
#
loop_
_entity_poly.entity_id
_entity_poly.type
_entity_poly.pdbx_seq_one_letter_code
_entity_poly.pdbx_strand_id
1 'polypeptide(L)'
;MLDTLPSSLLEKIAQCAGDGMTLVSLQMACRHFHFALSNDVMWEKLCASLGYKQLTATRTRGKRPWREIYKSNICCECRNMESKGIVRIDPFGGSRYLRGSHDLLTLCVDCVQNVQQYSTMTERKRHCLPRLKSISNLWFTVLDKIPRLDAKRLKIAPGEEGADHNDHLLNAVIRKHRASTRGM
;
A
#
# COMPACT_ATOMS: atom_id res chain seq x y z
N MET A 1 33.28 0.02 -4.79
CA MET A 1 33.68 -0.95 -5.83
C MET A 1 32.49 -1.82 -6.27
N LEU A 2 31.32 -1.21 -6.48
CA LEU A 2 30.08 -1.89 -6.92
C LEU A 2 29.81 -1.71 -8.42
N ASP A 3 30.46 -0.73 -9.05
CA ASP A 3 30.28 -0.36 -10.46
C ASP A 3 30.91 -1.34 -11.45
N THR A 4 31.66 -2.34 -10.97
CA THR A 4 32.31 -3.36 -11.80
C THR A 4 31.58 -4.71 -11.78
N LEU A 5 30.47 -4.80 -11.03
CA LEU A 5 29.71 -6.04 -10.93
C LEU A 5 28.87 -6.28 -12.19
N PRO A 6 28.82 -7.53 -12.71
CA PRO A 6 27.92 -7.87 -13.81
C PRO A 6 26.46 -7.65 -13.44
N SER A 7 25.64 -7.20 -14.40
CA SER A 7 24.19 -6.98 -14.20
C SER A 7 23.47 -8.22 -13.65
N SER A 8 23.88 -9.43 -14.06
CA SER A 8 23.33 -10.69 -13.56
C SER A 8 23.59 -10.93 -12.07
N LEU A 9 24.71 -10.42 -11.53
CA LEU A 9 25.00 -10.49 -10.10
C LEU A 9 24.20 -9.44 -9.32
N LEU A 10 24.03 -8.24 -9.89
CA LEU A 10 23.17 -7.20 -9.31
C LEU A 10 21.71 -7.67 -9.23
N GLU A 11 21.21 -8.38 -10.24
CA GLU A 11 19.88 -9.00 -10.24
C GLU A 11 19.75 -10.11 -9.17
N LYS A 12 20.79 -10.89 -8.92
CA LYS A 12 20.80 -11.88 -7.83
C LYS A 12 20.82 -11.23 -6.45
N ILE A 13 21.67 -10.22 -6.25
CA ILE A 13 21.70 -9.42 -5.00
C ILE A 13 20.33 -8.81 -4.75
N ALA A 14 19.70 -8.29 -5.80
CA ALA A 14 18.35 -7.76 -5.76
C ALA A 14 17.31 -8.81 -5.32
N GLN A 15 17.32 -10.00 -5.93
CA GLN A 15 16.42 -11.09 -5.53
C GLN A 15 16.67 -11.56 -4.08
N CYS A 16 17.93 -11.58 -3.64
CA CYS A 16 18.31 -11.97 -2.28
C CYS A 16 17.98 -10.90 -1.23
N ALA A 17 17.89 -9.62 -1.63
CA ALA A 17 17.51 -8.55 -0.71
C ALA A 17 16.11 -8.75 -0.12
N GLY A 18 15.23 -9.48 -0.82
CA GLY A 18 13.93 -9.97 -0.32
C GLY A 18 12.87 -8.88 -0.14
N ASP A 19 13.26 -7.65 0.17
CA ASP A 19 12.41 -6.48 0.27
C ASP A 19 12.70 -5.52 -0.89
N GLY A 20 11.70 -5.17 -1.68
CA GLY A 20 11.89 -4.25 -2.79
C GLY A 20 12.03 -2.79 -2.40
N MET A 21 12.10 -2.44 -1.11
CA MET A 21 12.59 -1.12 -0.71
C MET A 21 14.09 -1.06 -0.72
N THR A 22 14.78 -2.12 -0.32
CA THR A 22 16.21 -2.30 -0.56
C THR A 22 16.47 -2.24 -2.07
N LEU A 23 15.59 -2.80 -2.91
CA LEU A 23 15.68 -2.61 -4.37
C LEU A 23 15.52 -1.15 -4.80
N VAL A 24 14.52 -0.43 -4.31
CA VAL A 24 14.34 0.99 -4.67
C VAL A 24 15.53 1.83 -4.17
N SER A 25 16.05 1.54 -2.98
CA SER A 25 17.25 2.21 -2.43
C SER A 25 18.50 1.90 -3.24
N LEU A 26 18.73 0.64 -3.61
CA LEU A 26 19.82 0.23 -4.49
C LEU A 26 19.72 0.92 -5.86
N GLN A 27 18.49 1.06 -6.39
CA GLN A 27 18.26 1.76 -7.66
C GLN A 27 18.71 3.22 -7.64
N MET A 28 18.61 3.88 -6.48
CA MET A 28 19.05 5.26 -6.28
C MET A 28 20.53 5.37 -5.91
N ALA A 29 21.18 4.27 -5.52
CA ALA A 29 22.54 4.28 -4.99
C ALA A 29 23.61 4.43 -6.08
N CYS A 30 23.43 3.83 -7.26
CA CYS A 30 24.34 4.07 -8.40
C CYS A 30 23.66 3.81 -9.77
N ARG A 31 24.28 4.35 -10.83
CA ARG A 31 23.78 4.25 -12.21
C ARG A 31 23.70 2.80 -12.72
N HIS A 32 24.63 1.93 -12.29
CA HIS A 32 24.61 0.52 -12.65
C HIS A 32 23.42 -0.22 -12.05
N PHE A 33 23.14 -0.02 -10.75
CA PHE A 33 21.91 -0.53 -10.13
C PHE A 33 20.67 0.10 -10.74
N HIS A 34 20.71 1.39 -11.12
CA HIS A 34 19.59 2.01 -11.82
C HIS A 34 19.25 1.25 -13.11
N PHE A 35 20.25 0.93 -13.93
CA PHE A 35 20.06 0.23 -15.20
C PHE A 35 19.61 -1.22 -14.96
N ALA A 36 20.30 -1.97 -14.08
CA ALA A 36 19.95 -3.35 -13.77
C ALA A 36 18.53 -3.48 -13.19
N LEU A 37 18.12 -2.58 -12.30
CA LEU A 37 16.80 -2.57 -11.66
C LEU A 37 15.72 -1.87 -12.48
N SER A 38 16.05 -1.38 -13.68
CA SER A 38 15.05 -0.92 -14.66
C SER A 38 14.47 -2.07 -15.48
N ASN A 39 15.02 -3.28 -15.37
CA ASN A 39 14.50 -4.49 -16.01
C ASN A 39 13.16 -4.92 -15.37
N ASP A 40 12.06 -4.78 -16.11
CA ASP A 40 10.71 -5.09 -15.62
C ASP A 40 10.49 -6.60 -15.38
N VAL A 41 11.26 -7.48 -16.04
CA VAL A 41 11.19 -8.94 -15.86
C VAL A 41 11.57 -9.36 -14.43
N MET A 42 12.50 -8.65 -13.81
CA MET A 42 12.87 -8.91 -12.41
C MET A 42 11.72 -8.52 -11.46
N TRP A 43 11.08 -7.38 -11.70
CA TRP A 43 9.91 -6.94 -10.94
C TRP A 43 8.71 -7.86 -11.15
N GLU A 44 8.55 -8.43 -12.36
CA GLU A 44 7.54 -9.46 -12.65
C GLU A 44 7.74 -10.68 -11.77
N LYS A 45 8.96 -11.23 -11.75
CA LYS A 45 9.29 -12.40 -10.91
C LYS A 45 9.07 -12.12 -9.43
N LEU A 46 9.49 -10.93 -8.95
CA LEU A 46 9.25 -10.51 -7.57
C LEU A 46 7.76 -10.40 -7.27
N CYS A 47 6.98 -9.70 -8.10
CA CYS A 47 5.54 -9.59 -7.93
C CYS A 47 4.85 -10.95 -7.96
N ALA A 48 5.25 -11.85 -8.86
CA ALA A 48 4.72 -13.20 -8.96
C ALA A 48 5.04 -14.04 -7.71
N SER A 49 6.25 -13.93 -7.15
CA SER A 49 6.63 -14.60 -5.90
C SER A 49 5.80 -14.14 -4.70
N LEU A 50 5.30 -12.90 -4.76
CA LEU A 50 4.38 -12.30 -3.78
C LEU A 50 2.90 -12.57 -4.10
N GLY A 51 2.61 -13.38 -5.11
CA GLY A 51 1.26 -13.75 -5.51
C GLY A 51 0.49 -12.71 -6.34
N TYR A 52 1.14 -11.61 -6.75
CA TYR A 52 0.50 -10.62 -7.63
C TYR A 52 0.34 -11.17 -9.05
N LYS A 53 -0.83 -10.94 -9.62
CA LYS A 53 -1.14 -11.24 -11.02
C LYS A 53 -1.63 -9.97 -11.69
N GLN A 54 -1.08 -9.64 -12.86
CA GLN A 54 -1.68 -8.63 -13.72
C GLN A 54 -2.93 -9.22 -14.34
N LEU A 55 -4.07 -8.55 -14.16
CA LEU A 55 -5.24 -8.79 -15.00
C LEU A 55 -4.83 -8.51 -16.45
N THR A 56 -5.26 -9.36 -17.37
CA THR A 56 -4.98 -9.23 -18.81
C THR A 56 -5.31 -7.81 -19.26
N ALA A 57 -4.37 -7.19 -19.97
CA ALA A 57 -4.51 -5.83 -20.46
C ALA A 57 -5.85 -5.68 -21.19
N THR A 58 -6.68 -4.75 -20.73
CA THR A 58 -7.83 -4.34 -21.52
C THR A 58 -7.34 -3.54 -22.73
N ARG A 59 -8.10 -3.61 -23.82
CA ARG A 59 -7.77 -3.02 -25.13
C ARG A 59 -7.40 -1.51 -25.07
N THR A 60 -7.77 -0.82 -23.99
CA THR A 60 -7.63 0.62 -23.79
C THR A 60 -6.56 1.03 -22.77
N ARG A 61 -6.04 0.13 -21.93
CA ARG A 61 -5.14 0.50 -20.81
C ARG A 61 -3.72 -0.08 -20.87
N GLY A 62 -3.46 -1.01 -21.79
CA GLY A 62 -2.15 -1.67 -21.90
C GLY A 62 -1.78 -2.47 -20.64
N LYS A 63 -0.62 -3.15 -20.68
CA LYS A 63 -0.02 -3.73 -19.48
C LYS A 63 0.74 -2.63 -18.73
N ARG A 64 0.58 -2.57 -17.42
CA ARG A 64 1.39 -1.66 -16.60
C ARG A 64 2.77 -2.28 -16.36
N PRO A 65 3.83 -1.48 -16.22
CA PRO A 65 5.12 -2.01 -15.78
C PRO A 65 4.98 -2.66 -14.40
N TRP A 66 5.54 -3.86 -14.23
CA TRP A 66 5.54 -4.57 -12.96
C TRP A 66 6.20 -3.78 -11.84
N ARG A 67 7.22 -2.97 -12.15
CA ARG A 67 7.82 -2.03 -11.20
C ARG A 67 6.80 -1.06 -10.60
N GLU A 68 5.87 -0.55 -11.40
CA GLU A 68 4.82 0.35 -10.89
C GLU A 68 3.82 -0.41 -10.04
N ILE A 69 3.46 -1.62 -10.45
CA ILE A 69 2.55 -2.47 -9.70
C ILE A 69 3.13 -2.74 -8.32
N TYR A 70 4.39 -3.15 -8.28
CA TYR A 70 5.13 -3.34 -7.04
C TYR A 70 5.04 -2.10 -6.13
N LYS A 71 5.45 -0.93 -6.65
CA LYS A 71 5.44 0.34 -5.90
C LYS A 71 4.05 0.76 -5.44
N SER A 72 3.01 0.44 -6.22
CA SER A 72 1.62 0.77 -5.88
C SER A 72 1.00 -0.13 -4.81
N ASN A 73 1.62 -1.28 -4.53
CA ASN A 73 1.09 -2.30 -3.62
C ASN A 73 1.93 -2.48 -2.34
N ILE A 74 3.12 -1.87 -2.26
CA ILE A 74 3.91 -1.91 -1.03
C ILE A 74 3.33 -0.97 0.04
N CYS A 75 3.30 -1.42 1.29
CA CYS A 75 2.93 -0.55 2.40
C CYS A 75 3.99 0.55 2.60
N CYS A 76 3.58 1.81 2.56
CA CYS A 76 4.48 2.96 2.76
C CYS A 76 5.02 3.07 4.20
N GLU A 77 4.43 2.35 5.17
CA GLU A 77 4.86 2.33 6.56
C GLU A 77 5.77 1.13 6.86
N CYS A 78 5.22 -0.08 6.98
CA CYS A 78 6.02 -1.24 7.37
C CYS A 78 6.83 -1.82 6.21
N ARG A 79 6.49 -1.47 4.96
CA ARG A 79 7.08 -2.05 3.74
C ARG A 79 6.87 -3.56 3.61
N ASN A 80 6.01 -4.13 4.46
CA ASN A 80 5.59 -5.50 4.38
C ASN A 80 4.66 -5.68 3.18
N MET A 81 4.91 -6.74 2.42
CA MET A 81 4.13 -7.12 1.24
C MET A 81 3.36 -8.43 1.46
N GLU A 82 3.68 -9.17 2.50
CA GLU A 82 3.00 -10.42 2.89
C GLU A 82 1.74 -10.16 3.73
N SER A 83 1.38 -8.90 3.94
CA SER A 83 0.21 -8.55 4.73
C SER A 83 -1.07 -9.07 4.10
N LYS A 84 -2.05 -9.45 4.93
CA LYS A 84 -3.36 -10.01 4.55
C LYS A 84 -4.22 -9.08 3.67
N GLY A 85 -3.77 -7.87 3.39
CA GLY A 85 -4.41 -6.94 2.48
C GLY A 85 -3.74 -5.57 2.52
N ILE A 86 -4.08 -4.76 1.52
CA ILE A 86 -3.61 -3.38 1.39
C ILE A 86 -4.80 -2.42 1.24
N VAL A 87 -4.66 -1.26 1.84
CA VAL A 87 -5.61 -0.15 1.78
C VAL A 87 -4.94 1.00 1.04
N ARG A 88 -5.55 1.41 -0.07
CA ARG A 88 -5.11 2.58 -0.83
C ARG A 88 -5.87 3.80 -0.38
N ILE A 89 -5.15 4.76 0.18
CA ILE A 89 -5.67 6.00 0.72
C ILE A 89 -5.31 7.11 -0.27
N ASP A 90 -6.33 7.76 -0.79
CA ASP A 90 -6.18 8.99 -1.55
C ASP A 90 -6.13 10.15 -0.53
N PRO A 91 -4.99 10.82 -0.31
CA PRO A 91 -4.92 11.94 0.62
C PRO A 91 -5.70 13.16 0.09
N PHE A 92 -5.75 13.39 -1.22
CA PHE A 92 -6.36 14.59 -1.81
C PHE A 92 -7.90 14.50 -1.92
N GLY A 93 -8.42 13.30 -2.15
CA GLY A 93 -9.84 13.09 -2.44
C GLY A 93 -10.28 13.64 -3.81
N GLY A 94 -11.52 13.32 -4.21
CA GLY A 94 -12.12 13.75 -5.46
C GLY A 94 -12.11 12.68 -6.57
N SER A 95 -12.41 13.11 -7.81
CA SER A 95 -12.49 12.21 -8.96
C SER A 95 -11.11 11.71 -9.40
N ARG A 96 -10.89 10.40 -9.30
CA ARG A 96 -9.64 9.70 -9.69
C ARG A 96 -9.26 9.88 -11.16
N TYR A 97 -10.18 10.35 -12.00
CA TYR A 97 -9.93 10.52 -13.43
C TYR A 97 -8.92 11.62 -13.76
N LEU A 98 -8.74 12.61 -12.88
CA LEU A 98 -7.88 13.77 -13.16
C LEU A 98 -6.45 13.64 -12.62
N ARG A 99 -6.18 12.75 -11.65
CA ARG A 99 -4.91 12.75 -10.89
C ARG A 99 -4.02 11.52 -11.12
N GLY A 100 -4.48 10.55 -11.92
CA GLY A 100 -3.74 9.31 -12.13
C GLY A 100 -3.62 8.45 -10.85
N SER A 101 -3.06 7.24 -10.97
CA SER A 101 -2.93 6.32 -9.83
C SER A 101 -1.74 6.60 -8.91
N HIS A 102 -0.91 7.59 -9.24
CA HIS A 102 0.37 7.85 -8.59
C HIS A 102 0.25 8.63 -7.27
N ASP A 103 -0.92 9.22 -7.01
CA ASP A 103 -1.18 10.02 -5.80
C ASP A 103 -1.73 9.18 -4.64
N LEU A 104 -1.94 7.88 -4.83
CA LEU A 104 -2.45 6.98 -3.79
C LEU A 104 -1.33 6.49 -2.89
N LEU A 105 -1.55 6.60 -1.59
CA LEU A 105 -0.68 6.04 -0.56
C LEU A 105 -1.22 4.67 -0.13
N THR A 106 -0.36 3.66 -0.11
CA THR A 106 -0.75 2.29 0.21
C THR A 106 -0.30 1.93 1.62
N LEU A 107 -1.21 1.48 2.48
CA LEU A 107 -0.91 0.92 3.80
C LEU A 107 -1.35 -0.54 3.87
N CYS A 108 -0.61 -1.41 4.56
CA CYS A 108 -1.12 -2.74 4.85
C CYS A 108 -2.23 -2.67 5.91
N VAL A 109 -3.08 -3.69 5.97
CA VAL A 109 -4.14 -3.82 6.98
C VAL A 109 -3.57 -3.71 8.39
N ASP A 110 -2.44 -4.34 8.69
CA ASP A 110 -1.84 -4.30 10.04
C ASP A 110 -1.43 -2.87 10.45
N CYS A 111 -0.86 -2.10 9.52
CA CYS A 111 -0.52 -0.69 9.77
C CYS A 111 -1.77 0.17 9.95
N VAL A 112 -2.84 -0.13 9.21
CA VAL A 112 -4.14 0.52 9.41
C VAL A 112 -4.68 0.18 10.80
N GLN A 113 -4.76 -1.10 11.17
CA GLN A 113 -5.26 -1.55 12.48
C GLN A 113 -4.45 -0.97 13.65
N ASN A 114 -3.12 -0.94 13.52
CA ASN A 114 -2.23 -0.29 14.48
C ASN A 114 -2.53 1.21 14.63
N VAL A 115 -3.03 1.88 13.58
CA VAL A 115 -3.49 3.27 13.68
C VAL A 115 -4.87 3.37 14.35
N GLN A 116 -5.73 2.38 14.11
CA GLN A 116 -7.11 2.35 14.62
C GLN A 116 -7.22 2.07 16.11
N GLN A 117 -6.23 1.39 16.70
CA GLN A 117 -6.22 1.10 18.15
C GLN A 117 -6.11 2.36 19.03
N TYR A 118 -5.62 3.47 18.47
CA TYR A 118 -5.46 4.73 19.20
C TYR A 118 -6.74 5.56 19.12
N SER A 119 -7.28 5.90 20.29
CA SER A 119 -8.58 6.56 20.42
C SER A 119 -8.54 8.06 20.08
N THR A 120 -7.40 8.72 20.31
CA THR A 120 -7.26 10.17 20.12
C THR A 120 -6.37 10.51 18.91
N MET A 121 -6.63 11.66 18.28
CA MET A 121 -5.73 12.16 17.22
C MET A 121 -4.34 12.50 17.73
N THR A 122 -4.22 12.90 19.00
CA THR A 122 -2.93 13.20 19.62
C THR A 122 -2.05 11.95 19.70
N GLU A 123 -2.61 10.84 20.18
CA GLU A 123 -1.89 9.55 20.22
C GLU A 123 -1.52 9.06 18.82
N ARG A 124 -2.45 9.16 17.85
CA ARG A 124 -2.18 8.79 16.45
C ARG A 124 -1.05 9.62 15.87
N LYS A 125 -1.06 10.93 16.08
CA LYS A 125 0.01 11.84 15.66
C LYS A 125 1.34 11.54 16.33
N ARG A 126 1.35 11.03 17.56
CA ARG A 126 2.58 10.71 18.28
C ARG A 126 3.16 9.36 17.88
N HIS A 127 2.33 8.32 17.79
CA HIS A 127 2.79 6.93 17.75
C HIS A 127 2.61 6.24 16.39
N CYS A 128 1.75 6.73 15.51
CA CYS A 128 1.43 6.04 14.26
C CYS A 128 2.25 6.54 13.07
N LEU A 129 2.48 5.64 12.13
CA LEU A 129 3.04 5.89 10.81
C LEU A 129 4.33 6.76 10.78
N PRO A 130 5.35 6.48 11.61
CA PRO A 130 6.57 7.28 11.64
C PRO A 130 7.30 7.36 10.29
N ARG A 131 7.31 6.28 9.48
CA ARG A 131 7.96 6.35 8.17
C ARG A 131 7.15 7.20 7.20
N LEU A 132 5.83 7.08 7.20
CA LEU A 132 4.99 7.93 6.35
C LEU A 132 5.19 9.42 6.66
N LYS A 133 5.34 9.78 7.95
CA LYS A 133 5.65 11.15 8.38
C LYS A 133 6.94 11.67 7.78
N SER A 134 7.95 10.82 7.64
CA SER A 134 9.26 11.21 7.10
C SER A 134 9.27 11.41 5.58
N ILE A 135 8.35 10.78 4.85
CA ILE A 135 8.36 10.77 3.38
C ILE A 135 7.23 11.59 2.74
N SER A 136 6.21 11.99 3.50
CA SER A 136 5.06 12.70 2.94
C SER A 136 4.50 13.73 3.92
N ASN A 137 4.40 14.98 3.47
CA ASN A 137 3.74 16.05 4.22
C ASN A 137 2.22 15.81 4.38
N LEU A 138 1.65 14.86 3.65
CA LEU A 138 0.21 14.53 3.68
C LEU A 138 -0.14 13.45 4.70
N TRP A 139 0.82 13.02 5.52
CA TRP A 139 0.63 11.98 6.53
C TRP A 139 -0.54 12.28 7.49
N PHE A 140 -0.77 13.55 7.82
CA PHE A 140 -1.86 13.96 8.70
C PHE A 140 -3.23 13.71 8.05
N THR A 141 -3.36 13.96 6.74
CA THR A 141 -4.57 13.71 5.97
C THR A 141 -4.83 12.21 5.84
N VAL A 142 -3.78 11.41 5.72
CA VAL A 142 -3.88 9.95 5.72
C VAL A 142 -4.43 9.43 7.05
N LEU A 143 -3.89 9.92 8.18
CA LEU A 143 -4.39 9.53 9.50
C LEU A 143 -5.85 9.90 9.70
N ASP A 144 -6.28 11.06 9.23
CA ASP A 144 -7.67 11.50 9.34
C ASP A 144 -8.64 10.59 8.55
N LYS A 145 -8.19 10.06 7.42
CA LYS A 145 -8.97 9.14 6.57
C LYS A 145 -9.06 7.72 7.11
N ILE A 146 -8.20 7.32 8.05
CA ILE A 146 -8.31 6.02 8.71
C ILE A 146 -9.37 6.13 9.82
N PRO A 147 -10.47 5.36 9.77
CA PRO A 147 -11.55 5.47 10.74
C PRO A 147 -11.11 4.97 12.12
N ARG A 148 -11.57 5.62 13.19
CA ARG A 148 -11.34 5.17 14.57
C ARG A 148 -12.23 3.97 14.87
N LEU A 149 -11.72 3.04 15.67
CA LEU A 149 -12.57 2.03 16.30
C LEU A 149 -13.33 2.71 17.45
N ASP A 150 -14.49 3.29 17.14
CA ASP A 150 -15.39 3.75 18.20
C ASP A 150 -15.91 2.52 18.94
N ALA A 151 -15.37 2.24 20.13
CA ALA A 151 -15.79 1.15 21.01
C ALA A 151 -17.32 1.13 21.27
N LYS A 152 -18.01 2.27 21.08
CA LYS A 152 -19.46 2.41 21.27
C LYS A 152 -20.34 1.87 20.12
N ARG A 153 -19.79 1.53 18.95
CA ARG A 153 -20.58 1.06 17.79
C ARG A 153 -20.63 -0.45 17.61
N LEU A 154 -19.89 -1.23 18.39
CA LEU A 154 -19.98 -2.68 18.40
C LEU A 154 -21.06 -3.14 19.40
N LYS A 155 -22.33 -2.80 19.14
CA LYS A 155 -23.44 -3.62 19.65
C LYS A 155 -23.59 -4.77 18.66
N ILE A 156 -22.85 -5.85 18.90
CA ILE A 156 -23.09 -7.12 18.24
C ILE A 156 -24.49 -7.56 18.72
N ALA A 157 -25.47 -7.58 17.82
CA ALA A 157 -26.76 -8.18 18.13
C ALA A 157 -26.49 -9.68 18.38
N PRO A 158 -26.95 -10.26 19.50
CA PRO A 158 -26.72 -11.66 19.78
C PRO A 158 -27.48 -12.48 18.74
N GLY A 159 -26.77 -13.16 17.83
CA GLY A 159 -27.38 -14.04 16.83
C GLY A 159 -26.67 -14.17 15.48
N GLU A 160 -25.69 -13.34 15.15
CA GLU A 160 -24.92 -13.48 13.90
C GLU A 160 -23.53 -14.13 14.15
N GLU A 161 -23.54 -15.39 14.56
CA GLU A 161 -22.33 -16.23 14.50
C GLU A 161 -22.11 -16.64 13.04
N GLY A 162 -21.13 -16.00 12.36
CA GLY A 162 -20.67 -16.48 11.05
C GLY A 162 -20.04 -15.44 10.12
N ALA A 163 -20.18 -14.15 10.38
CA ALA A 163 -19.48 -13.13 9.60
C ALA A 163 -18.16 -12.76 10.30
N ASP A 164 -17.06 -13.03 9.60
CA ASP A 164 -15.73 -12.75 10.13
C ASP A 164 -15.58 -11.23 10.37
N HIS A 165 -14.79 -10.84 11.37
CA HIS A 165 -14.65 -9.42 11.80
C HIS A 165 -14.28 -8.48 10.62
N ASN A 166 -13.58 -9.03 9.62
CA ASN A 166 -13.24 -8.35 8.38
C ASN A 166 -14.46 -8.03 7.49
N ASP A 167 -15.46 -8.90 7.41
CA ASP A 167 -16.66 -8.67 6.60
C ASP A 167 -17.52 -7.57 7.19
N HIS A 168 -17.60 -7.47 8.52
CA HIS A 168 -18.30 -6.38 9.17
C HIS A 168 -17.60 -5.02 8.95
N LEU A 169 -16.27 -4.99 9.00
CA LEU A 169 -15.49 -3.77 8.73
C LEU A 169 -15.60 -3.33 7.26
N LEU A 170 -15.50 -4.26 6.31
CA LEU A 170 -15.65 -3.97 4.89
C LEU A 170 -17.06 -3.45 4.59
N ASN A 171 -18.09 -4.10 5.15
CA ASN A 171 -19.48 -3.70 4.98
C ASN A 171 -19.79 -2.35 5.64
N ALA A 172 -19.19 -2.04 6.79
CA ALA A 172 -19.37 -0.73 7.44
C ALA A 172 -18.76 0.41 6.59
N VAL A 173 -17.59 0.20 6.00
CA VAL A 173 -16.95 1.16 5.09
C VAL A 173 -17.79 1.34 3.81
N ILE A 174 -18.27 0.23 3.21
CA ILE A 174 -19.11 0.26 2.01
C ILE A 174 -20.45 0.98 2.27
N ARG A 175 -21.11 0.72 3.40
CA ARG A 175 -22.39 1.37 3.77
C ARG A 175 -22.21 2.87 3.98
N LYS A 176 -21.13 3.29 4.67
CA LYS A 176 -20.82 4.71 4.88
C LYS A 176 -20.56 5.43 3.54
N HIS A 177 -19.92 4.75 2.58
CA HIS A 177 -19.68 5.32 1.27
C HIS A 177 -20.96 5.44 0.42
N ARG A 178 -21.86 4.45 0.48
CA ARG A 178 -23.18 4.49 -0.21
C ARG A 178 -24.14 5.53 0.36
N ALA A 179 -24.08 5.79 1.67
CA ALA A 179 -24.89 6.84 2.30
C ALA A 179 -24.43 8.24 1.85
N SER A 180 -23.12 8.43 1.66
CA SER A 180 -22.55 9.70 1.18
C SER A 180 -22.85 10.00 -0.30
N THR A 181 -23.11 8.97 -1.12
CA THR A 181 -23.40 9.14 -2.55
C THR A 181 -24.89 9.19 -2.90
N ARG A 182 -25.79 8.90 -1.95
CA ARG A 182 -27.25 9.02 -2.13
C ARG A 182 -27.84 10.33 -1.60
N GLY A 183 -27.01 11.19 -0.99
CA GLY A 183 -27.40 12.50 -0.47
C GLY A 183 -26.95 13.68 -1.33
N MET A 184 -26.53 13.44 -2.58
CA MET A 184 -26.26 14.45 -3.60
C MET A 184 -27.18 14.25 -4.79
#